data_AF-A0A3D5JXQ3-F1
#
_entry.id   AF-A0A3D5JXQ3-F1
#
_cell.length_a   1.000
_cell.length_b   1.000
_cell.length_c   1.000
_cell.angle_alpha   90.00
_cell.angle_beta   90.00
_cell.angle_gamma   90.00
#
_symmetry.space_group_name_H-M   'P 1'
#
loop_
_entity.id
_entity.type
_entity.pdbx_description
1 polymer ?
#
loop_
_entity_poly.entity_id
_entity_poly.type
_entity_poly.pdbx_seq_one_letter_code
_entity_poly.pdbx_strand_id
1 'polypeptide(L)'
;MIDTMIFGKLKKLRINPSPVADDTVFMRRAYLDLIGLLPTENEAREFVTDTDPAKRKKLVNRLMERDEFAEFWALKWADLLNVEVRTLDPKGVQLLHGWIRDRIADNTPMDEFARSIISARGSTYTKPAANYFFERSASRRNWLRPQRRFSSGDGCNARSATITLSIAGRRATTTTGPVRSQKLTTRC
;
A
#
# COMPACT_ATOMS: atom_id res chain seq x y z
N MET A 1 -19.32 -21.31 -9.99
CA MET A 1 -19.78 -19.98 -9.55
C MET A 1 -19.86 -19.96 -8.04
N ILE A 2 -19.37 -18.89 -7.40
CA ILE A 2 -19.36 -18.74 -5.93
C ILE A 2 -20.76 -18.48 -5.34
N ASP A 3 -21.66 -18.00 -6.19
CA ASP A 3 -23.02 -17.58 -5.87
C ASP A 3 -23.87 -18.71 -5.26
N THR A 4 -23.83 -19.91 -5.83
CA THR A 4 -24.57 -21.08 -5.31
C THR A 4 -24.11 -21.49 -3.90
N MET A 5 -22.82 -21.35 -3.60
CA MET A 5 -22.26 -21.63 -2.28
C MET A 5 -22.69 -20.59 -1.24
N ILE A 6 -22.75 -19.32 -1.63
CA ILE A 6 -23.21 -18.21 -0.78
C ILE A 6 -24.69 -18.40 -0.46
N PHE A 7 -25.54 -18.63 -1.46
CA PHE A 7 -26.97 -18.88 -1.25
C PHE A 7 -27.23 -20.12 -0.40
N GLY A 8 -26.45 -21.20 -0.59
CA GLY A 8 -26.51 -22.38 0.25
C GLY A 8 -26.20 -22.07 1.73
N LYS A 9 -25.23 -21.20 1.99
CA LYS A 9 -24.88 -20.77 3.36
C LYS A 9 -25.95 -19.85 3.96
N LEU A 10 -26.49 -18.91 3.19
CA LEU A 10 -27.57 -18.02 3.64
C LEU A 10 -28.84 -18.79 4.02
N LYS A 11 -29.20 -19.82 3.24
CA LYS A 11 -30.33 -20.70 3.53
C LYS A 11 -30.15 -21.47 4.84
N LYS A 12 -28.93 -21.95 5.13
CA LYS A 12 -28.59 -22.59 6.42
C LYS A 12 -28.73 -21.63 7.60
N LEU A 13 -28.37 -20.37 7.40
CA LEU A 13 -28.47 -19.31 8.41
C LEU A 13 -29.88 -18.72 8.53
N ARG A 14 -30.85 -19.17 7.72
CA ARG A 14 -32.22 -18.63 7.65
C ARG A 14 -32.27 -17.12 7.38
N ILE A 15 -31.27 -16.59 6.67
CA ILE A 15 -31.21 -15.18 6.27
C ILE A 15 -31.81 -15.09 4.87
N ASN A 16 -32.84 -14.27 4.71
CA ASN A 16 -33.45 -14.05 3.40
C ASN A 16 -32.56 -13.12 2.56
N PRO A 17 -32.25 -13.47 1.30
CA PRO A 17 -31.43 -12.61 0.44
C PRO A 17 -32.18 -11.32 0.09
N SER A 18 -31.42 -10.25 -0.17
CA SER A 18 -31.99 -8.99 -0.67
C SER A 18 -32.73 -9.21 -2.00
N PRO A 19 -33.82 -8.45 -2.26
CA PRO A 19 -34.41 -8.41 -3.59
C PRO A 19 -33.38 -7.90 -4.63
N VAL A 20 -33.63 -8.26 -5.88
CA VAL A 20 -32.81 -7.82 -7.02
C VAL A 20 -32.86 -6.30 -7.12
N ALA A 21 -31.70 -5.68 -7.29
CA ALA A 21 -31.59 -4.24 -7.45
C ALA A 21 -32.28 -3.76 -8.74
N ASP A 22 -32.92 -2.59 -8.64
CA ASP A 22 -33.43 -1.86 -9.80
C ASP A 22 -32.31 -1.53 -10.79
N ASP A 23 -32.66 -1.38 -12.07
CA ASP A 23 -31.68 -1.17 -13.14
C ASP A 23 -30.86 0.11 -12.93
N THR A 24 -31.48 1.19 -12.42
CA THR A 24 -30.78 2.45 -12.15
C THR A 24 -29.75 2.30 -11.02
N VAL A 25 -30.11 1.56 -9.98
CA VAL A 25 -29.25 1.27 -8.83
C VAL A 25 -28.11 0.33 -9.24
N PHE A 26 -28.43 -0.70 -10.02
CA PHE A 26 -27.45 -1.64 -10.56
C PHE A 26 -26.39 -0.92 -11.38
N MET A 27 -26.82 -0.05 -12.30
CA MET A 27 -25.90 0.70 -13.16
C MET A 27 -24.96 1.59 -12.34
N ARG A 28 -25.49 2.39 -11.42
CA ARG A 28 -24.65 3.25 -10.56
C ARG A 28 -23.62 2.44 -9.77
N ARG A 29 -24.02 1.29 -9.21
CA ARG A 29 -23.10 0.40 -8.49
C ARG A 29 -22.06 -0.19 -9.42
N ALA A 30 -22.45 -0.69 -10.59
CA ALA A 30 -21.52 -1.29 -11.55
C ALA A 30 -20.43 -0.31 -11.99
N TYR A 31 -20.78 0.95 -12.29
CA TYR A 31 -19.80 1.98 -12.65
C TYR A 31 -18.84 2.32 -11.51
N LEU A 32 -19.38 2.51 -10.29
CA LEU A 32 -18.57 2.82 -9.11
C LEU A 32 -17.67 1.65 -8.68
N ASP A 33 -18.17 0.42 -8.77
CA ASP A 33 -17.44 -0.77 -8.34
C ASP A 33 -16.37 -1.20 -9.36
N LEU A 34 -16.63 -1.00 -10.66
CA LEU A 34 -15.71 -1.44 -11.72
C LEU A 34 -14.69 -0.36 -12.11
N ILE A 35 -15.12 0.89 -12.25
CA ILE A 35 -14.28 1.98 -12.77
C ILE A 35 -14.08 3.10 -11.73
N GLY A 36 -14.93 3.18 -10.70
CA GLY A 36 -14.86 4.25 -9.70
C GLY A 36 -15.36 5.61 -10.22
N LEU A 37 -15.99 5.65 -11.39
CA LEU A 37 -16.57 6.84 -12.00
C LEU A 37 -18.10 6.79 -11.97
N LEU A 38 -18.74 7.95 -12.10
CA LEU A 38 -20.18 8.00 -12.30
C LEU A 38 -20.52 7.86 -13.80
N PRO A 39 -21.63 7.19 -14.15
CA PRO A 39 -22.09 7.10 -15.54
C PRO A 39 -22.51 8.48 -16.06
N THR A 40 -22.34 8.70 -17.37
CA THR A 40 -22.86 9.89 -18.04
C THR A 40 -24.38 9.80 -18.24
N GLU A 41 -25.05 10.94 -18.49
CA GLU A 41 -26.50 10.96 -18.71
C GLU A 41 -26.92 10.12 -19.93
N ASN A 42 -26.12 10.17 -21.00
CA ASN A 42 -26.40 9.41 -22.23
C ASN A 42 -26.31 7.91 -21.98
N GLU A 43 -25.23 7.43 -21.37
CA GLU A 43 -25.07 6.01 -21.01
C GLU A 43 -26.19 5.53 -20.08
N ALA A 44 -26.63 6.39 -19.15
CA ALA A 44 -27.74 6.10 -18.26
C ALA A 44 -29.06 5.90 -19.01
N ARG A 45 -29.35 6.80 -19.94
CA ARG A 45 -30.58 6.76 -20.75
C ARG A 45 -30.59 5.54 -21.68
N GLU A 46 -29.46 5.25 -22.31
CA GLU A 46 -29.30 4.06 -23.15
C GLU A 46 -29.55 2.77 -22.36
N PHE A 47 -28.98 2.65 -21.15
CA PHE A 47 -29.14 1.44 -20.34
C PHE A 47 -30.57 1.23 -19.82
N VAL A 48 -31.29 2.31 -19.50
CA VAL A 48 -32.69 2.25 -19.04
C VAL A 48 -33.64 1.93 -20.18
N THR A 49 -33.36 2.44 -21.38
CA THR A 49 -34.19 2.18 -22.58
C THR A 49 -33.92 0.81 -23.21
N ASP A 50 -32.76 0.21 -22.96
CA ASP A 50 -32.45 -1.14 -23.38
C ASP A 50 -33.32 -2.18 -22.67
N THR A 51 -33.98 -3.04 -23.46
CA THR A 51 -34.88 -4.10 -23.02
C THR A 51 -34.24 -5.50 -23.12
N ASP A 52 -32.98 -5.59 -23.56
CA ASP A 52 -32.30 -6.86 -23.70
C ASP A 52 -32.10 -7.54 -22.33
N PRO A 53 -32.55 -8.80 -22.15
CA PRO A 53 -32.31 -9.54 -20.90
C PRO A 53 -30.81 -9.71 -20.57
N ALA A 54 -29.92 -9.62 -21.55
CA ALA A 54 -28.46 -9.69 -21.38
C ALA A 54 -27.80 -8.32 -21.17
N LYS A 55 -28.55 -7.20 -21.11
CA LYS A 55 -27.99 -5.83 -21.02
C LYS A 55 -27.03 -5.65 -19.86
N ARG A 56 -27.32 -6.26 -18.70
CA ARG A 56 -26.45 -6.20 -17.50
C ARG A 56 -25.07 -6.81 -17.75
N LYS A 57 -25.03 -7.97 -18.42
CA LYS A 57 -23.78 -8.65 -18.75
C LYS A 57 -23.00 -7.87 -19.81
N LYS A 58 -23.70 -7.36 -20.83
CA LYS A 58 -23.09 -6.51 -21.88
C LYS A 58 -22.48 -5.23 -21.30
N LEU A 59 -23.16 -4.59 -20.35
CA LEU A 59 -22.63 -3.41 -19.66
C LEU A 59 -21.33 -3.75 -18.93
N VAL A 60 -21.32 -4.81 -18.12
CA VAL A 60 -20.12 -5.23 -17.37
C VAL A 60 -18.96 -5.52 -18.32
N ASN A 61 -19.20 -6.26 -19.40
CA ASN A 61 -18.15 -6.55 -20.38
C ASN A 61 -17.57 -5.28 -21.00
N ARG A 62 -18.44 -4.33 -21.40
CA ARG A 62 -18.02 -3.04 -21.95
C ARG A 62 -17.18 -2.23 -20.95
N LEU A 63 -17.55 -2.25 -19.67
CA LEU A 63 -16.81 -1.54 -18.62
C LEU A 63 -15.45 -2.21 -18.32
N MET A 64 -15.33 -3.53 -18.48
CA MET A 64 -14.06 -4.24 -18.29
C MET A 64 -13.07 -4.02 -19.43
N GLU A 65 -13.54 -3.71 -20.64
CA GLU A 65 -12.70 -3.43 -21.82
C GLU A 65 -12.10 -2.02 -21.80
N ARG A 66 -12.53 -1.16 -20.88
CA ARG A 66 -12.08 0.23 -20.75
C ARG A 66 -10.75 0.33 -19.99
N ASP A 67 -9.87 1.24 -20.42
CA ASP A 67 -8.59 1.47 -19.73
C ASP A 67 -8.77 1.95 -18.28
N GLU A 68 -9.85 2.68 -18.01
CA GLU A 68 -10.14 3.18 -16.66
C GLU A 68 -10.40 2.05 -15.66
N PHE A 69 -10.86 0.88 -16.12
CA PHE A 69 -10.98 -0.30 -15.28
C PHE A 69 -9.61 -0.77 -14.79
N ALA A 70 -8.62 -0.87 -15.70
CA ALA A 70 -7.29 -1.32 -15.35
C ALA A 70 -6.60 -0.37 -14.36
N GLU A 71 -6.75 0.95 -14.57
CA GLU A 71 -6.20 1.97 -13.66
C GLU A 71 -6.87 1.94 -12.28
N PHE A 72 -8.21 1.87 -12.22
CA PHE A 72 -8.93 1.82 -10.95
C PHE A 72 -8.58 0.58 -10.12
N TRP A 73 -8.52 -0.58 -10.77
CA TRP A 73 -8.16 -1.82 -10.08
C TRP A 73 -6.67 -1.85 -9.72
N ALA A 74 -5.78 -1.26 -10.52
CA ALA A 74 -4.38 -1.13 -10.16
C ALA A 74 -4.19 -0.34 -8.86
N LEU A 75 -4.96 0.75 -8.67
CA LEU A 75 -4.97 1.51 -7.43
C LEU A 75 -5.44 0.66 -6.24
N LYS A 76 -6.53 -0.11 -6.38
CA LYS A 76 -7.03 -1.00 -5.32
C LYS A 76 -6.00 -2.06 -4.93
N TRP A 77 -5.33 -2.65 -5.91
CA TRP A 77 -4.28 -3.64 -5.67
C TRP A 77 -3.02 -3.02 -5.07
N ALA A 78 -2.65 -1.82 -5.48
CA ALA A 78 -1.53 -1.09 -4.89
C ALA A 78 -1.77 -0.81 -3.40
N ASP A 79 -2.99 -0.43 -3.02
CA ASP A 79 -3.38 -0.24 -1.62
C ASP A 79 -3.32 -1.57 -0.84
N LEU A 80 -3.88 -2.65 -1.40
CA LEU A 80 -3.84 -3.98 -0.78
C LEU A 80 -2.40 -4.49 -0.55
N LEU A 81 -1.52 -4.25 -1.52
CA LEU A 81 -0.11 -4.62 -1.45
C LEU A 81 0.75 -3.63 -0.63
N ASN A 82 0.13 -2.57 -0.08
CA ASN A 82 0.77 -1.51 0.69
C ASN A 82 1.97 -0.88 -0.05
N VAL A 83 1.74 -0.47 -1.30
CA VAL A 83 2.78 0.17 -2.11
C VAL A 83 2.97 1.62 -1.64
N GLU A 84 3.90 1.82 -0.72
CA GLU A 84 4.20 3.15 -0.14
C GLU A 84 5.55 3.71 -0.63
N VAL A 85 5.60 5.03 -0.81
CA VAL A 85 6.84 5.76 -1.14
C VAL A 85 7.81 5.82 0.06
N ARG A 86 7.33 5.56 1.29
CA ARG A 86 8.17 5.61 2.50
C ARG A 86 9.18 4.47 2.57
N THR A 87 8.88 3.41 1.85
CA THR A 87 9.52 2.10 1.92
C THR A 87 10.08 1.69 0.57
N LEU A 88 9.44 2.12 -0.52
CA LEU A 88 9.92 2.01 -1.89
C LEU A 88 10.31 3.39 -2.43
N ASP A 89 11.40 3.45 -3.20
CA ASP A 89 11.75 4.64 -3.97
C ASP A 89 10.59 5.04 -4.92
N PRO A 90 10.34 6.33 -5.21
CA PRO A 90 9.25 6.77 -6.09
C PRO A 90 9.21 6.04 -7.44
N LYS A 91 10.39 5.71 -8.00
CA LYS A 91 10.48 4.93 -9.24
C LYS A 91 10.00 3.48 -9.05
N GLY A 92 10.31 2.86 -7.92
CA GLY A 92 9.86 1.50 -7.60
C GLY A 92 8.34 1.41 -7.45
N VAL A 93 7.70 2.44 -6.88
CA VAL A 93 6.25 2.57 -6.78
C VAL A 93 5.61 2.65 -8.17
N GLN A 94 6.12 3.53 -9.04
CA GLN A 94 5.61 3.69 -10.41
C GLN A 94 5.74 2.40 -11.22
N LEU A 95 6.88 1.71 -11.12
CA LEU A 95 7.11 0.45 -11.84
C LEU A 95 6.19 -0.67 -11.35
N LEU A 96 5.95 -0.77 -10.03
CA LEU A 96 5.03 -1.77 -9.48
C LEU A 96 3.59 -1.45 -9.88
N HIS A 97 3.16 -0.18 -9.78
CA HIS A 97 1.83 0.23 -10.19
C HIS A 97 1.56 -0.05 -11.66
N GLY A 98 2.47 0.37 -12.55
CA GLY A 98 2.37 0.11 -13.98
C GLY A 98 2.30 -1.38 -14.29
N TRP A 99 3.13 -2.19 -13.64
CA TRP A 99 3.09 -3.64 -13.79
C TRP A 99 1.77 -4.26 -13.34
N ILE A 100 1.18 -3.81 -12.22
CA ILE A 100 -0.12 -4.29 -11.77
C ILE A 100 -1.20 -3.93 -12.79
N ARG A 101 -1.21 -2.69 -13.28
CA ARG A 101 -2.14 -2.22 -14.30
C ARG A 101 -2.06 -3.08 -15.56
N ASP A 102 -0.85 -3.33 -16.06
CA ASP A 102 -0.65 -4.15 -17.27
C ASP A 102 -1.18 -5.57 -17.05
N ARG A 103 -0.96 -6.17 -15.87
CA ARG A 103 -1.51 -7.50 -15.55
C ARG A 103 -3.03 -7.56 -15.51
N ILE A 104 -3.68 -6.48 -15.07
CA ILE A 104 -5.13 -6.36 -15.04
C ILE A 104 -5.68 -6.15 -16.45
N ALA A 105 -5.02 -5.28 -17.25
CA ALA A 105 -5.37 -5.04 -18.65
C ALA A 105 -5.27 -6.32 -19.50
N ASP A 106 -4.22 -7.13 -19.26
CA ASP A 106 -4.02 -8.42 -19.92
C ASP A 106 -5.01 -9.51 -19.45
N ASN A 107 -5.90 -9.20 -18.49
CA ASN A 107 -6.82 -10.15 -17.85
C ASN A 107 -6.09 -11.41 -17.36
N THR A 108 -4.93 -11.23 -16.73
CA THR A 108 -4.09 -12.33 -16.24
C THR A 108 -4.86 -13.16 -15.20
N PRO A 109 -4.87 -14.50 -15.30
CA PRO A 109 -5.46 -15.36 -14.28
C PRO A 109 -4.91 -15.07 -12.88
N MET A 110 -5.79 -15.07 -11.87
CA MET A 110 -5.41 -14.71 -10.49
C MET A 110 -4.31 -15.61 -9.92
N ASP A 111 -4.28 -16.89 -10.31
CA ASP A 111 -3.26 -17.83 -9.86
C ASP A 111 -1.87 -17.48 -10.43
N GLU A 112 -1.80 -17.06 -11.70
CA GLU A 112 -0.57 -16.57 -12.32
C GLU A 112 -0.12 -15.25 -11.72
N PHE A 113 -1.06 -14.33 -11.47
CA PHE A 113 -0.78 -13.07 -10.81
C PHE A 113 -0.18 -13.31 -9.41
N ALA A 114 -0.83 -14.11 -8.57
CA ALA A 114 -0.33 -14.44 -7.23
C ALA A 114 1.01 -15.18 -7.27
N ARG A 115 1.16 -16.15 -8.18
CA ARG A 115 2.42 -16.89 -8.38
C ARG A 115 3.56 -15.95 -8.78
N SER A 116 3.30 -14.98 -9.65
CA SER A 116 4.30 -14.02 -10.10
C SER A 116 4.80 -13.14 -8.94
N ILE A 117 3.92 -12.74 -8.01
CA ILE A 117 4.29 -11.99 -6.80
C ILE A 117 5.11 -12.87 -5.86
N ILE A 118 4.64 -14.07 -5.54
CA ILE A 118 5.27 -14.93 -4.53
C ILE A 118 6.63 -15.47 -5.01
N SER A 119 6.75 -15.77 -6.30
CA SER A 119 7.98 -16.26 -6.91
C SER A 119 8.96 -15.15 -7.31
N ALA A 120 8.58 -13.88 -7.17
CA ALA A 120 9.41 -12.76 -7.57
C ALA A 120 10.73 -12.72 -6.77
N ARG A 121 11.84 -12.74 -7.51
CA ARG A 121 13.21 -12.59 -6.98
C ARG A 121 14.04 -11.75 -7.93
N GLY A 122 14.78 -10.79 -7.41
CA GLY A 122 15.70 -9.96 -8.16
C GLY A 122 15.68 -8.50 -7.73
N SER A 123 16.19 -7.63 -8.60
CA SER A 123 16.20 -6.19 -8.37
C SER A 123 14.80 -5.60 -8.57
N THR A 124 14.45 -4.68 -7.67
CA THR A 124 13.23 -3.85 -7.66
C THR A 124 12.91 -3.19 -9.00
N TYR A 125 13.95 -2.84 -9.78
CA TYR A 125 13.80 -2.11 -11.03
C TYR A 125 13.59 -3.02 -12.25
N THR A 126 14.08 -4.25 -12.21
CA THR A 126 13.97 -5.21 -13.32
C THR A 126 12.79 -6.15 -13.16
N LYS A 127 12.41 -6.45 -11.90
CA LYS A 127 11.23 -7.26 -11.58
C LYS A 127 10.34 -6.51 -10.59
N PRO A 128 9.37 -5.72 -11.07
CA PRO A 128 8.52 -4.89 -10.21
C PRO A 128 7.79 -5.71 -9.13
N ALA A 129 7.35 -6.94 -9.44
CA ALA A 129 6.69 -7.83 -8.48
C ALA A 129 7.53 -8.15 -7.22
N ALA A 130 8.86 -8.02 -7.28
CA ALA A 130 9.74 -8.25 -6.12
C ALA A 130 9.62 -7.15 -5.06
N ASN A 131 9.05 -5.99 -5.41
CA ASN A 131 8.86 -4.86 -4.50
C ASN A 131 7.96 -5.19 -3.32
N TYR A 132 7.03 -6.14 -3.49
CA TYR A 132 6.17 -6.64 -2.42
C TYR A 132 6.95 -7.17 -1.20
N PHE A 133 8.08 -7.86 -1.43
CA PHE A 133 8.86 -8.44 -0.33
C PHE A 133 9.75 -7.42 0.37
N PHE A 134 10.24 -6.40 -0.35
CA PHE A 134 11.03 -5.33 0.25
C PHE A 134 10.22 -4.56 1.29
N GLU A 135 9.00 -4.18 0.94
CA GLU A 135 8.02 -3.56 1.83
C GLU A 135 7.90 -4.32 3.16
N ARG A 136 7.59 -5.61 3.06
CA ARG A 136 7.33 -6.45 4.23
C ARG A 136 8.58 -6.68 5.09
N SER A 137 9.77 -6.67 4.48
CA SER A 137 11.04 -6.79 5.20
C SER A 137 11.46 -5.49 5.90
N ALA A 138 11.13 -4.33 5.32
CA ALA A 138 11.41 -3.02 5.88
C ALA A 138 10.45 -2.70 7.04
N SER A 139 9.16 -2.97 6.88
CA SER A 139 8.15 -2.82 7.92
C SER A 139 8.49 -3.64 9.17
N ARG A 140 8.93 -4.91 9.00
CA ARG A 140 9.37 -5.77 10.11
C ARG A 140 10.56 -5.21 10.91
N ARG A 141 11.42 -4.42 10.26
CA ARG A 141 12.58 -3.75 10.90
C ARG A 141 12.15 -2.55 11.74
N ASN A 142 11.04 -1.92 11.40
CA ASN A 142 10.50 -0.75 12.10
C ASN A 142 9.81 -1.12 13.43
N TRP A 143 9.19 -2.31 13.52
CA TRP A 143 8.59 -2.85 14.75
C TRP A 143 9.60 -3.12 15.88
N LEU A 144 10.88 -3.32 15.55
CA LEU A 144 11.95 -3.53 16.53
C LEU A 144 12.59 -2.21 17.01
N ARG A 145 12.16 -1.05 16.48
CA ARG A 145 12.57 0.23 17.05
C ARG A 145 11.71 0.52 18.27
N PRO A 146 12.29 0.66 19.48
CA PRO A 146 11.52 1.14 20.62
C PRO A 146 10.90 2.48 20.22
N GLN A 147 9.58 2.62 20.39
CA GLN A 147 8.93 3.91 20.19
C GLN A 147 9.63 4.90 21.10
N ARG A 148 10.38 5.85 20.53
CA ARG A 148 10.85 7.01 21.28
C ARG A 148 9.60 7.74 21.75
N ARG A 149 9.28 7.53 23.02
CA ARG A 149 8.26 8.27 23.75
C ARG A 149 8.60 9.74 23.56
N PHE A 150 7.75 10.43 22.81
CA PHE A 150 7.82 11.88 22.69
C PHE A 150 7.38 12.43 24.06
N SER A 151 8.33 12.69 24.97
CA SER A 151 8.02 13.42 26.20
C SER A 151 8.02 14.90 25.87
N SER A 152 6.83 15.45 25.70
CA SER A 152 6.58 16.88 25.82
C SER A 152 6.76 17.27 27.29
N GLY A 153 7.79 18.05 27.60
CA GLY A 153 8.01 18.65 28.90
C GLY A 153 9.49 18.81 29.21
N ASP A 154 9.83 19.94 29.82
CA ASP A 154 11.15 20.35 30.34
C ASP A 154 11.98 21.10 29.27
N GLY A 155 11.96 22.43 29.19
CA GLY A 155 12.03 23.36 30.32
C GLY A 155 13.43 23.30 30.91
N CYS A 156 14.26 24.29 30.59
CA CYS A 156 15.62 24.46 31.10
C CYS A 156 15.74 24.15 32.60
N ASN A 157 16.65 23.25 33.01
CA ASN A 157 17.70 23.59 33.98
C ASN A 157 18.83 22.55 34.03
N ALA A 158 20.03 23.07 34.21
CA ALA A 158 21.30 22.39 34.36
C ALA A 158 21.31 21.35 35.49
N ARG A 159 21.86 20.16 35.22
CA ARG A 159 22.72 19.44 36.16
C ARG A 159 23.84 18.74 35.40
N SER A 160 25.05 19.18 35.71
CA SER A 160 26.33 18.69 35.23
C SER A 160 26.43 17.16 35.33
N ALA A 161 26.77 16.50 34.22
CA ALA A 161 27.28 15.14 34.25
C ALA A 161 28.78 15.19 33.93
N THR A 162 29.59 15.08 34.98
CA THR A 162 31.03 14.85 34.88
C THR A 162 31.24 13.47 34.24
N ILE A 163 31.76 13.44 33.01
CA ILE A 163 32.17 12.20 32.36
C ILE A 163 33.56 11.86 32.89
N THR A 164 33.62 10.95 33.87
CA THR A 164 34.88 10.31 34.26
C THR A 164 35.16 9.17 33.29
N LEU A 165 36.03 9.42 32.32
CA LEU A 165 36.54 8.41 31.41
C LEU A 165 37.66 7.64 32.12
N SER A 166 37.39 6.41 32.58
CA SER A 166 38.44 5.50 33.06
C SER A 166 38.97 4.69 31.90
N ILE A 167 40.09 5.13 31.32
CA ILE A 167 40.88 4.33 30.37
C ILE A 167 41.94 3.59 31.17
N ALA A 168 41.70 2.31 31.44
CA ALA A 168 42.75 1.40 31.92
C ALA A 168 43.70 1.08 30.75
N GLY A 169 44.92 1.59 30.86
CA GLY A 169 45.88 1.67 29.76
C GLY A 169 46.61 0.37 29.40
N ARG A 170 47.34 0.47 28.28
CA ARG A 170 48.58 -0.25 28.03
C ARG A 170 49.64 0.73 27.50
N ARG A 171 50.79 0.71 28.18
CA ARG A 171 51.98 1.58 28.14
C ARG A 171 52.54 1.91 26.74
N ALA A 172 53.05 3.15 26.58
CA ALA A 172 54.49 3.42 26.43
C ALA A 172 54.81 4.94 26.34
N THR A 173 55.72 5.37 27.25
CA THR A 173 56.87 6.26 27.03
C THR A 173 56.70 7.76 26.67
N THR A 174 56.97 8.58 27.70
CA THR A 174 57.85 9.78 27.76
C THR A 174 57.39 11.17 27.26
N THR A 175 57.54 12.11 28.20
CA THR A 175 57.97 13.52 28.08
C THR A 175 56.91 14.62 28.26
N THR A 176 56.72 14.93 29.55
CA THR A 176 56.58 16.22 30.24
C THR A 176 56.39 17.51 29.42
N GLY A 177 55.25 18.18 29.64
CA GLY A 177 55.03 19.62 29.38
C GLY A 177 53.68 20.08 29.93
N PRO A 178 53.56 21.23 30.65
CA PRO A 178 52.35 21.59 31.36
C PRO A 178 51.32 22.24 30.44
N VAL A 179 50.12 21.66 30.30
CA VAL A 179 49.03 22.24 29.51
C VAL A 179 48.14 23.10 30.42
N ARG A 180 48.23 24.40 30.18
CA ARG A 180 47.45 25.48 30.78
C ARG A 180 45.97 25.37 30.38
N SER A 181 45.10 25.08 31.33
CA SER A 181 43.64 25.06 31.12
C SER A 181 43.09 26.48 30.96
N GLN A 182 42.71 26.86 29.74
CA GLN A 182 41.89 28.06 29.50
C GLN A 182 40.41 27.67 29.48
N LYS A 183 39.62 28.22 30.41
CA LYS A 183 38.16 28.20 30.35
C LYS A 183 37.69 29.43 29.58
N LEU A 184 37.27 29.25 28.34
CA LEU A 184 36.55 30.27 27.58
C LEU A 184 35.05 30.03 27.81
N THR A 185 34.48 30.81 28.71
CA THR A 185 33.04 31.03 28.84
C THR A 185 32.67 32.19 27.92
N THR A 186 31.81 31.95 26.93
CA THR A 186 31.04 33.03 26.30
C THR A 186 29.63 32.54 26.02
N ARG A 187 28.69 33.42 26.35
CA ARG A 187 27.24 33.26 26.41
C ARG A 187 26.63 33.02 25.03
N CYS A 188 25.41 32.46 25.07
CA CYS A 188 24.52 32.19 23.94
C CYS A 188 24.41 33.34 22.92
#